data_AF-A0A0C9ZF05-F1
#
_entry.id   AF-A0A0C9ZF05-F1
#
_cell.length_a   1.000
_cell.length_b   1.000
_cell.length_c   1.000
_cell.angle_alpha   90.00
_cell.angle_beta   90.00
_cell.angle_gamma   90.00
#
_symmetry.space_group_name_H-M   'P 1'
#
loop_
_entity.id
_entity.type
_entity.pdbx_description
1 polymer ?
#
loop_
_entity_poly.entity_id
_entity_poly.type
_entity_poly.pdbx_seq_one_letter_code
_entity_poly.pdbx_strand_id
1 'polypeptide(L)'
;MPSSIGAAKLMELGLHDLLKEEMELRIGQANDCLDRLWTDLGSKAMLYRQNFRTANSTREGTRTKKEIQKVVVRINKHVRSYQRARKAILGLDLNDNIGEKYQEIQPEDLAVSKEVTEENRFGQGVSKMAWFWMVDGEQNQNQLNADSGGLMEEFYHINWLKARARRDRWREEVSLVRHEMFWTTLWFQYEKEIWETRVLQSTEPGKEAYASKQVELWSDFTNKAGFMFQGKQMECI
;
A
#
# COMPACT_ATOMS: atom_id res chain seq x y z
N MET A 1 -31.31 26.82 1.90
CA MET A 1 -30.85 26.08 0.71
C MET A 1 -31.89 25.00 0.41
N PRO A 2 -32.19 24.67 -0.85
CA PRO A 2 -33.23 23.68 -1.20
C PRO A 2 -33.02 22.30 -0.57
N SER A 3 -31.76 21.92 -0.32
CA SER A 3 -31.35 20.72 0.44
C SER A 3 -31.90 20.62 1.87
N SER A 4 -32.35 21.71 2.50
CA SER A 4 -32.99 21.64 3.82
C SER A 4 -34.50 21.36 3.78
N ILE A 5 -35.11 21.43 2.59
CA ILE A 5 -36.56 21.22 2.37
C ILE A 5 -36.85 19.74 2.07
N GLY A 6 -35.86 19.01 1.53
CA GLY A 6 -35.92 17.58 1.22
C GLY A 6 -36.51 17.29 -0.16
N ALA A 7 -36.00 16.23 -0.82
CA ALA A 7 -36.39 15.89 -2.20
C ALA A 7 -37.90 15.68 -2.39
N ALA A 8 -38.55 14.97 -1.47
CA ALA A 8 -39.99 14.69 -1.54
C ALA A 8 -40.83 15.98 -1.56
N LYS A 9 -40.46 16.96 -0.74
CA LYS A 9 -41.19 18.23 -0.64
C LYS A 9 -40.93 19.15 -1.84
N LEU A 10 -39.73 19.11 -2.41
CA LEU A 10 -39.41 19.81 -3.66
C LEU A 10 -40.15 19.21 -4.86
N MET A 11 -40.35 17.88 -4.87
CA MET A 11 -41.19 17.22 -5.88
C MET A 11 -42.66 17.59 -5.74
N GLU A 12 -43.22 17.62 -4.51
CA GLU A 12 -44.60 18.08 -4.28
C GLU A 12 -44.85 19.52 -4.76
N LEU A 13 -43.82 20.38 -4.68
CA LEU A 13 -43.89 21.78 -5.12
C LEU A 13 -43.64 21.97 -6.63
N GLY A 14 -43.37 20.90 -7.39
CA GLY A 14 -43.07 20.97 -8.82
C GLY A 14 -41.70 21.57 -9.17
N LEU A 15 -40.80 21.69 -8.18
CA LEU A 15 -39.48 22.33 -8.33
C LEU A 15 -38.40 21.32 -8.78
N HIS A 16 -38.68 20.59 -9.86
CA HIS A 16 -37.81 19.50 -10.30
C HIS A 16 -36.46 19.98 -10.87
N ASP A 17 -36.46 21.08 -11.61
CA ASP A 17 -35.23 21.62 -12.20
C ASP A 17 -34.28 22.15 -11.12
N LEU A 18 -34.83 22.82 -10.12
CA LEU A 18 -34.09 23.33 -8.98
C LEU A 18 -33.52 22.20 -8.09
N LEU A 19 -34.19 21.05 -8.02
CA LEU A 19 -33.66 19.85 -7.38
C LEU A 19 -32.43 19.32 -8.12
N LYS A 20 -32.48 19.26 -9.46
CA LYS A 20 -31.34 18.82 -10.29
C LYS A 20 -30.16 19.77 -10.16
N GLU A 21 -30.40 21.08 -10.29
CA GLU A 21 -29.34 22.09 -10.15
C GLU A 21 -28.68 22.06 -8.76
N GLU A 22 -29.47 21.98 -7.68
CA GLU A 22 -28.92 21.84 -6.33
C GLU A 22 -28.11 20.54 -6.19
N MET A 23 -28.57 19.42 -6.77
CA MET A 23 -27.83 18.16 -6.76
C MET A 23 -26.46 18.31 -7.44
N GLU A 24 -26.42 18.87 -8.65
CA GLU A 24 -25.17 19.11 -9.39
C GLU A 24 -24.22 20.03 -8.61
N LEU A 25 -24.74 21.10 -7.99
CA LEU A 25 -23.95 21.99 -7.14
C LEU A 25 -23.36 21.27 -5.93
N ARG A 26 -24.11 20.36 -5.28
CA ARG A 26 -23.59 19.59 -4.14
C ARG A 26 -22.55 18.56 -4.55
N ILE A 27 -22.73 17.92 -5.70
CA ILE A 27 -21.74 17.02 -6.31
C ILE A 27 -20.44 17.79 -6.59
N GLY A 28 -20.52 18.97 -7.23
CA GLY A 28 -19.37 19.84 -7.45
C GLY A 28 -18.67 20.23 -6.15
N GLN A 29 -19.42 20.65 -5.13
CA GLN A 29 -18.87 20.97 -3.81
C GLN A 29 -18.16 19.78 -3.15
N ALA A 30 -18.71 18.56 -3.30
CA ALA A 30 -18.10 17.35 -2.75
C ALA A 30 -16.78 17.05 -3.46
N ASN A 31 -16.75 17.10 -4.79
CA ASN A 31 -15.55 16.87 -5.60
C ASN A 31 -14.45 17.92 -5.29
N ASP A 32 -14.79 19.20 -5.23
CA ASP A 32 -13.85 20.27 -4.85
C ASP A 32 -13.26 20.05 -3.45
N CYS A 33 -14.04 19.52 -2.51
CA CYS A 33 -13.56 19.22 -1.18
C CYS A 33 -12.61 18.01 -1.18
N LEU A 34 -12.86 17.00 -2.01
CA LEU A 34 -11.98 15.84 -2.18
C LEU A 34 -10.64 16.23 -2.83
N ASP A 35 -10.66 17.06 -3.87
CA ASP A 35 -9.44 17.53 -4.54
C ASP A 35 -8.52 18.32 -3.59
N ARG A 36 -9.10 19.25 -2.84
CA ARG A 36 -8.35 19.98 -1.80
C ARG A 36 -7.86 19.07 -0.68
N LEU A 37 -8.66 18.08 -0.30
CA LEU A 37 -8.28 17.07 0.69
C LEU A 37 -7.06 16.27 0.23
N TRP A 38 -7.01 15.87 -1.05
CA TRP A 38 -5.87 15.18 -1.64
C TRP A 38 -4.60 16.02 -1.59
N THR A 39 -4.69 17.29 -2.02
CA THR A 39 -3.56 18.23 -2.00
C THR A 39 -3.00 18.42 -0.58
N ASP A 40 -3.88 18.55 0.41
CA ASP A 40 -3.46 18.68 1.81
C ASP A 40 -2.90 17.39 2.39
N LEU A 41 -3.44 16.21 2.03
CA LEU A 41 -2.89 14.92 2.44
C LEU A 41 -1.51 14.68 1.83
N GLY A 42 -1.29 15.05 0.56
CA GLY A 42 0.02 15.04 -0.09
C GLY A 42 1.01 15.97 0.61
N SER A 43 0.59 17.20 0.89
CA SER A 43 1.39 18.18 1.66
C SER A 43 1.76 17.65 3.05
N LYS A 44 0.81 17.03 3.75
CA LYS A 44 1.04 16.39 5.04
C LYS A 44 2.11 15.32 4.92
N ALA A 45 1.98 14.40 3.95
CA ALA A 45 2.92 13.31 3.74
C ALA A 45 4.35 13.82 3.43
N MET A 46 4.47 14.85 2.59
CA MET A 46 5.75 15.48 2.27
C MET A 46 6.42 16.09 3.51
N LEU A 47 5.65 16.82 4.34
CA LEU A 47 6.15 17.40 5.59
C LEU A 47 6.62 16.32 6.58
N TYR A 48 5.90 15.21 6.69
CA TYR A 48 6.33 14.07 7.51
C TYR A 48 7.67 13.51 7.01
N ARG A 49 7.82 13.28 5.69
CA ARG A 49 9.06 12.78 5.09
C ARG A 49 10.25 13.72 5.31
N GLN A 50 10.04 15.03 5.17
CA GLN A 50 11.08 16.03 5.44
C GLN A 50 11.52 15.97 6.90
N ASN A 51 10.56 15.91 7.84
CA ASN A 51 10.85 15.87 9.28
C ASN A 51 11.66 14.65 9.71
N PHE A 52 11.32 13.46 9.20
CA PHE A 52 12.08 12.26 9.51
C PHE A 52 13.54 12.33 9.03
N ARG A 53 13.84 13.13 8.00
CA ARG A 53 15.18 13.25 7.42
C ARG A 53 16.02 14.39 7.97
N THR A 54 15.40 15.49 8.40
CA THR A 54 16.13 16.75 8.66
C THR A 54 16.02 17.30 10.08
N ALA A 55 15.28 16.66 10.99
CA ALA A 55 15.09 17.20 12.35
C ALA A 55 16.33 17.02 13.23
N ASN A 56 17.32 17.91 13.07
CA ASN A 56 18.56 17.91 13.85
C ASN A 56 18.50 18.83 15.08
N SER A 57 17.47 19.69 15.19
CA SER A 57 17.32 20.63 16.30
C SER A 57 15.89 20.70 16.85
N THR A 58 15.77 21.02 18.14
CA THR A 58 14.48 21.20 18.83
C THR A 58 13.63 22.29 18.16
N ARG A 59 14.25 23.40 17.73
CA ARG A 59 13.56 24.53 17.08
C ARG A 59 12.94 24.13 15.73
N GLU A 60 13.68 23.39 14.91
CA GLU A 60 13.19 22.89 13.63
C GLU A 60 12.04 21.90 13.83
N GLY A 61 12.16 21.00 14.81
CA GLY A 61 11.09 20.09 15.19
C GLY A 61 9.80 20.79 15.62
N THR A 62 9.90 21.92 16.34
CA THR A 62 8.70 22.69 16.74
C THR A 62 8.05 23.41 15.56
N ARG A 63 8.85 24.00 14.65
CA ARG A 63 8.33 24.68 13.46
C ARG A 63 7.60 23.71 12.54
N THR A 64 8.18 22.56 12.28
CA THR A 64 7.57 21.57 11.40
C THR A 64 6.34 20.91 12.00
N LYS A 65 6.31 20.68 13.32
CA LYS A 65 5.07 20.31 14.02
C LYS A 65 3.97 21.35 13.83
N LYS A 66 4.30 22.65 13.89
CA LYS A 66 3.34 23.74 13.66
C LYS A 66 2.83 23.75 12.21
N GLU A 67 3.68 23.50 11.22
CA GLU A 67 3.24 23.36 9.82
C GLU A 67 2.34 22.14 9.62
N ILE A 68 2.68 20.99 10.20
CA ILE A 68 1.80 19.80 10.18
C ILE A 68 0.44 20.12 10.80
N GLN A 69 0.42 20.80 11.95
CA GLN A 69 -0.84 21.20 12.59
C GLN A 69 -1.70 22.09 11.68
N LYS A 70 -1.09 23.05 10.97
CA LYS A 70 -1.83 23.88 10.00
C LYS A 70 -2.46 23.02 8.91
N VAL A 71 -1.71 22.07 8.34
CA VAL A 71 -2.24 21.16 7.31
C VAL A 71 -3.38 20.30 7.87
N VAL A 72 -3.24 19.75 9.08
CA VAL A 72 -4.30 18.98 9.75
C VAL A 72 -5.57 19.81 9.97
N VAL A 73 -5.44 21.09 10.33
CA VAL A 73 -6.60 21.99 10.45
C VAL A 73 -7.30 22.18 9.10
N ARG A 74 -6.55 22.32 8.00
CA ARG A 74 -7.14 22.43 6.65
C ARG A 74 -7.83 21.13 6.22
N ILE A 75 -7.20 19.97 6.44
CA ILE A 75 -7.80 18.65 6.21
C ILE A 75 -9.15 18.54 6.91
N ASN A 76 -9.21 18.83 8.22
CA ASN A 76 -10.44 18.75 8.99
C ASN A 76 -11.52 19.72 8.48
N LYS A 77 -11.12 20.89 7.97
CA LYS A 77 -12.04 21.83 7.32
C LYS A 77 -12.63 21.24 6.03
N HIS A 78 -11.82 20.62 5.19
CA HIS A 78 -12.27 19.97 3.95
C HIS A 78 -13.18 18.78 4.23
N VAL A 79 -12.83 17.93 5.20
CA VAL A 79 -13.67 16.79 5.63
C VAL A 79 -15.05 17.26 6.11
N ARG A 80 -15.12 18.30 6.95
CA ARG A 80 -16.42 18.84 7.42
C ARG A 80 -17.27 19.40 6.28
N SER A 81 -16.64 20.09 5.33
CA SER A 81 -17.33 20.64 4.16
C SER A 81 -17.84 19.52 3.25
N TYR A 82 -17.02 18.49 3.02
CA TYR A 82 -17.41 17.29 2.30
C TYR A 82 -18.58 16.57 2.97
N GLN A 83 -18.51 16.31 4.28
CA GLN A 83 -19.59 15.65 5.02
C GLN A 83 -20.91 16.44 4.95
N ARG A 84 -20.83 17.78 4.97
CA ARG A 84 -22.01 18.63 4.77
C ARG A 84 -22.59 18.49 3.36
N ALA A 85 -21.74 18.49 2.33
CA ALA A 85 -22.18 18.29 0.94
C ALA A 85 -22.77 16.89 0.74
N ARG A 86 -22.11 15.84 1.24
CA ARG A 86 -22.59 14.45 1.24
C ARG A 86 -23.96 14.31 1.90
N LYS A 87 -24.17 14.91 3.08
CA LYS A 87 -25.48 14.88 3.75
C LYS A 87 -26.57 15.53 2.90
N ALA A 88 -26.25 16.60 2.18
CA ALA A 88 -27.19 17.24 1.26
C ALA A 88 -27.46 16.36 0.03
N ILE A 89 -26.45 15.71 -0.54
CA ILE A 89 -26.60 14.75 -1.65
C ILE A 89 -27.52 13.61 -1.23
N LEU A 90 -27.25 12.95 -0.09
CA LEU A 90 -28.08 11.85 0.41
C LEU A 90 -29.51 12.27 0.74
N GLY A 91 -29.72 13.53 1.15
CA GLY A 91 -31.07 14.06 1.38
C GLY A 91 -31.84 14.41 0.10
N LEU A 92 -31.12 14.52 -1.03
CA LEU A 92 -31.68 14.81 -2.35
C LEU A 92 -31.76 13.55 -3.24
N ASP A 93 -30.98 12.52 -2.93
CA ASP A 93 -30.94 11.25 -3.67
C ASP A 93 -32.09 10.34 -3.19
N LEU A 94 -33.00 10.03 -4.10
CA LEU A 94 -34.15 9.17 -3.84
C LEU A 94 -33.89 7.71 -4.24
N ASN A 95 -32.84 7.45 -5.04
CA ASN A 95 -32.57 6.15 -5.64
C ASN A 95 -31.33 5.46 -5.05
N ASP A 96 -30.66 6.08 -4.07
CA ASP A 96 -29.46 5.60 -3.37
C ASP A 96 -28.25 5.26 -4.27
N ASN A 97 -28.33 5.54 -5.57
CA ASN A 97 -27.27 5.23 -6.55
C ASN A 97 -26.00 6.06 -6.33
N ILE A 98 -26.11 7.25 -5.73
CA ILE A 98 -24.97 8.17 -5.53
C ILE A 98 -24.28 7.89 -4.19
N GLY A 99 -24.95 7.17 -3.28
CA GLY A 99 -24.42 6.79 -1.97
C GLY A 99 -23.20 5.88 -2.04
N GLU A 100 -23.08 5.03 -3.07
CA GLU A 100 -21.91 4.17 -3.28
C GLU A 100 -20.65 4.95 -3.70
N LYS A 101 -20.84 6.01 -4.51
CA LYS A 101 -19.74 6.86 -5.02
C LYS A 101 -19.19 7.79 -3.94
N TYR A 102 -20.05 8.32 -3.05
CA TYR A 102 -19.65 9.26 -2.00
C TYR A 102 -19.77 8.60 -0.62
N GLN A 103 -18.69 7.95 -0.18
CA GLN A 103 -18.66 7.25 1.10
C GLN A 103 -18.31 8.18 2.26
N GLU A 104 -18.54 7.73 3.49
CA GLU A 104 -18.12 8.50 4.66
C GLU A 104 -16.59 8.50 4.78
N ILE A 105 -16.00 9.65 5.15
CA ILE A 105 -14.58 9.74 5.44
C ILE A 105 -14.37 9.44 6.91
N GLN A 106 -13.69 8.34 7.20
CA GLN A 106 -13.34 7.93 8.56
C GLN A 106 -11.99 8.53 8.98
N PRO A 107 -11.71 8.67 10.29
CA PRO A 107 -10.41 9.15 10.78
C PRO A 107 -9.24 8.30 10.27
N GLU A 108 -9.44 6.99 10.10
CA GLU A 108 -8.46 6.05 9.58
C GLU A 108 -8.04 6.39 8.14
N ASP A 109 -8.95 6.92 7.34
CA ASP A 109 -8.71 7.32 5.96
C ASP A 109 -7.80 8.56 5.83
N LEU A 110 -7.70 9.36 6.90
CA LEU A 110 -6.90 10.59 6.97
C LEU A 110 -5.47 10.33 7.48
N ALA A 111 -5.15 9.08 7.80
CA ALA A 111 -3.81 8.67 8.16
C ALA A 111 -2.86 8.92 6.97
N VAL A 112 -1.68 9.46 7.27
CA VAL A 112 -0.62 9.56 6.25
C VAL A 112 -0.26 8.13 5.86
N SER A 113 -0.32 7.82 4.57
CA SER A 113 0.07 6.50 4.09
C SER A 113 1.50 6.22 4.55
N LYS A 114 1.64 5.18 5.36
CA LYS A 114 2.94 4.73 5.87
C LYS A 114 3.85 4.29 4.73
N GLU A 115 3.32 3.99 3.54
CA GLU A 115 4.13 3.70 2.35
C GLU A 115 4.93 4.93 1.88
N VAL A 116 4.48 6.14 2.20
CA VAL A 116 5.15 7.40 1.83
C VAL A 116 6.25 7.75 2.82
N THR A 117 6.04 7.42 4.10
CA THR A 117 7.00 7.71 5.17
C THR A 117 8.02 6.59 5.36
N GLU A 118 7.64 5.33 5.13
CA GLU A 118 8.42 4.13 5.41
C GLU A 118 8.38 3.16 4.22
N GLU A 119 9.38 3.29 3.33
CA GLU A 119 9.45 2.58 2.05
C GLU A 119 9.55 1.05 2.20
N ASN A 120 10.17 0.56 3.28
CA ASN A 120 10.45 -0.87 3.53
C ASN A 120 9.72 -1.45 4.77
N ARG A 121 8.55 -0.93 5.12
CA ARG A 121 7.82 -1.39 6.32
C ARG A 121 7.24 -2.80 6.11
N PHE A 122 7.39 -3.67 7.12
CA PHE A 122 6.70 -4.97 7.17
C PHE A 122 5.18 -4.79 7.28
N GLY A 123 4.39 -5.61 6.59
CA GLY A 123 2.91 -5.59 6.65
C GLY A 123 2.21 -4.53 5.78
N GLN A 124 2.90 -3.98 4.77
CA GLN A 124 2.30 -3.02 3.82
C GLN A 124 1.11 -3.59 3.03
N GLY A 125 1.10 -4.89 2.72
CA GLY A 125 0.03 -5.53 1.93
C GLY A 125 -1.35 -5.56 2.59
N VAL A 126 -1.44 -5.29 3.91
CA VAL A 126 -2.71 -5.19 4.66
C VAL A 126 -3.24 -3.75 4.66
N SER A 127 -2.43 -2.78 4.28
CA SER A 127 -2.80 -1.36 4.31
C SER A 127 -3.73 -1.05 3.14
N LYS A 128 -5.04 -1.00 3.38
CA LYS A 128 -6.02 -0.56 2.38
C LYS A 128 -5.92 0.97 2.23
N MET A 129 -5.84 1.45 0.99
CA MET A 129 -5.93 2.87 0.67
C MET A 129 -7.37 3.35 0.90
N ALA A 130 -7.57 4.59 1.35
CA ALA A 130 -8.92 5.12 1.54
C ALA A 130 -9.70 5.11 0.21
N TRP A 131 -11.02 4.94 0.29
CA TRP A 131 -11.88 4.78 -0.89
C TRP A 131 -11.80 5.96 -1.85
N PHE A 132 -11.64 7.19 -1.33
CA PHE A 132 -11.54 8.40 -2.14
C PHE A 132 -10.26 8.49 -2.95
N TRP A 133 -9.31 7.57 -2.77
CA TRP A 133 -8.16 7.41 -3.66
C TRP A 133 -8.48 6.54 -4.91
N MET A 134 -9.69 5.99 -5.02
CA MET A 134 -10.06 5.08 -6.12
C MET A 134 -11.14 5.68 -7.04
N VAL A 135 -11.65 6.88 -6.72
CA VAL A 135 -12.90 7.43 -7.29
C VAL A 135 -12.74 7.97 -8.72
N ASP A 136 -11.52 8.30 -9.16
CA ASP A 136 -11.31 9.05 -10.42
C ASP A 136 -10.80 8.21 -11.61
N GLY A 137 -10.72 6.88 -11.49
CA GLY A 137 -10.15 6.03 -12.52
C GLY A 137 -10.94 5.94 -13.83
N GLU A 138 -12.27 6.17 -13.82
CA GLU A 138 -13.13 5.84 -14.97
C GLU A 138 -13.82 7.02 -15.67
N GLN A 139 -13.90 8.23 -15.07
CA GLN A 139 -14.74 9.31 -15.63
C GLN A 139 -14.01 10.62 -15.97
N ASN A 140 -12.75 10.80 -15.55
CA ASN A 140 -12.07 12.10 -15.63
C ASN A 140 -10.87 12.14 -16.61
N GLN A 141 -10.85 11.29 -17.64
CA GLN A 141 -9.82 11.37 -18.68
C GLN A 141 -9.88 12.65 -19.54
N ASN A 142 -10.96 13.43 -19.48
CA ASN A 142 -11.17 14.57 -20.38
C ASN A 142 -11.14 15.96 -19.75
N GLN A 143 -10.98 16.11 -18.42
CA GLN A 143 -10.94 17.44 -17.78
C GLN A 143 -10.05 17.50 -16.53
N LEU A 144 -8.78 17.10 -16.65
CA LEU A 144 -7.78 17.49 -15.66
C LEU A 144 -7.00 18.70 -16.20
N ASN A 145 -7.39 19.88 -15.72
CA ASN A 145 -6.58 21.08 -15.86
C ASN A 145 -5.19 20.78 -15.29
N ALA A 146 -4.16 20.96 -16.13
CA ALA A 146 -2.77 20.57 -15.94
C ALA A 146 -2.02 21.23 -14.75
N ASP A 147 -2.69 22.00 -13.90
CA ASP A 147 -2.03 22.87 -12.90
C ASP A 147 -2.13 22.37 -11.44
N SER A 148 -2.89 21.30 -11.16
CA SER A 148 -2.92 20.65 -9.82
C SER A 148 -3.00 19.12 -9.84
N GLY A 149 -3.32 18.49 -10.99
CA GLY A 149 -3.38 17.02 -11.12
C GLY A 149 -2.03 16.30 -11.08
N GLY A 150 -0.91 17.00 -11.32
CA GLY A 150 0.41 16.38 -11.46
C GLY A 150 0.92 15.69 -10.19
N LEU A 151 0.78 16.33 -9.02
CA LEU A 151 1.27 15.74 -7.76
C LEU A 151 0.51 14.45 -7.40
N MET A 152 -0.78 14.42 -7.72
CA MET A 152 -1.66 13.30 -7.42
C MET A 152 -1.41 12.13 -8.38
N GLU A 153 -1.33 12.42 -9.67
CA GLU A 153 -1.01 11.44 -10.70
C GLU A 153 0.39 10.84 -10.48
N GLU A 154 1.38 11.68 -10.16
CA GLU A 154 2.71 11.23 -9.77
C GLU A 154 2.67 10.35 -8.52
N PHE A 155 1.86 10.69 -7.52
CA PHE A 155 1.71 9.89 -6.31
C PHE A 155 1.16 8.49 -6.58
N TYR A 156 0.10 8.38 -7.39
CA TYR A 156 -0.44 7.09 -7.81
C TYR A 156 0.56 6.31 -8.66
N HIS A 157 1.19 6.98 -9.62
CA HIS A 157 2.15 6.36 -10.52
C HIS A 157 3.34 5.78 -9.74
N ILE A 158 3.89 6.54 -8.78
CA ILE A 158 4.97 6.08 -7.90
C ILE A 158 4.53 4.90 -7.04
N ASN A 159 3.35 4.98 -6.40
CA ASN A 159 2.87 3.88 -5.55
C ASN A 159 2.60 2.61 -6.36
N TRP A 160 2.04 2.74 -7.55
CA TRP A 160 1.82 1.63 -8.46
C TRP A 160 3.16 1.03 -8.93
N LEU A 161 4.12 1.84 -9.35
CA LEU A 161 5.46 1.39 -9.75
C LEU A 161 6.14 0.65 -8.59
N LYS A 162 6.04 1.15 -7.36
CA LYS A 162 6.57 0.49 -6.16
C LYS A 162 5.86 -0.83 -5.87
N ALA A 163 4.54 -0.89 -5.97
CA ALA A 163 3.77 -2.12 -5.79
C ALA A 163 4.15 -3.17 -6.84
N ARG A 164 4.28 -2.75 -8.10
CA ARG A 164 4.73 -3.58 -9.21
C ARG A 164 6.15 -4.11 -9.00
N ALA A 165 7.10 -3.23 -8.70
CA ALA A 165 8.50 -3.62 -8.44
C ALA A 165 8.62 -4.59 -7.25
N ARG A 166 7.81 -4.41 -6.20
CA ARG A 166 7.73 -5.36 -5.07
C ARG A 166 7.23 -6.71 -5.55
N ARG A 167 6.08 -6.76 -6.23
CA ARG A 167 5.51 -8.01 -6.76
C ARG A 167 6.52 -8.75 -7.63
N ASP A 168 7.20 -8.03 -8.52
CA ASP A 168 8.18 -8.61 -9.44
C ASP A 168 9.38 -9.18 -8.66
N ARG A 169 9.91 -8.45 -7.66
CA ARG A 169 10.94 -8.96 -6.76
C ARG A 169 10.49 -10.20 -5.98
N TRP A 170 9.30 -10.19 -5.37
CA TRP A 170 8.78 -11.35 -4.65
C TRP A 170 8.63 -12.57 -5.55
N ARG A 171 8.22 -12.37 -6.82
CA ARG A 171 8.14 -13.44 -7.81
C ARG A 171 9.52 -14.01 -8.14
N GLU A 172 10.52 -13.16 -8.32
CA GLU A 172 11.91 -13.58 -8.51
C GLU A 172 12.44 -14.34 -7.29
N GLU A 173 12.19 -13.81 -6.09
CA GLU A 173 12.70 -14.39 -4.84
C GLU A 173 12.08 -15.74 -4.52
N VAL A 174 10.79 -15.93 -4.81
CA VAL A 174 10.16 -17.26 -4.74
C VAL A 174 10.87 -18.23 -5.70
N SER A 175 11.18 -17.81 -6.92
CA SER A 175 11.93 -18.65 -7.86
C SER A 175 13.33 -18.97 -7.34
N LEU A 176 14.09 -17.97 -6.87
CA LEU A 176 15.44 -18.13 -6.34
C LEU A 176 15.46 -19.06 -5.14
N VAL A 177 14.59 -18.87 -4.15
CA VAL A 177 14.53 -19.69 -2.94
C VAL A 177 14.26 -21.17 -3.28
N ARG A 178 13.41 -21.45 -4.27
CA ARG A 178 13.18 -22.83 -4.73
C ARG A 178 14.42 -23.47 -5.34
N HIS A 179 15.21 -22.70 -6.11
CA HIS A 179 16.48 -23.16 -6.66
C HIS A 179 17.53 -23.31 -5.56
N GLU A 180 17.63 -22.37 -4.62
CA GLU A 180 18.55 -22.45 -3.48
C GLU A 180 18.27 -23.67 -2.60
N MET A 181 16.99 -23.98 -2.33
CA MET A 181 16.62 -25.20 -1.60
C MET A 181 17.10 -26.46 -2.32
N PHE A 182 17.00 -26.49 -3.66
CA PHE A 182 17.46 -27.61 -4.48
C PHE A 182 19.00 -27.71 -4.54
N TRP A 183 19.68 -26.59 -4.78
CA TRP A 183 21.14 -26.55 -4.80
C TRP A 183 21.75 -26.85 -3.43
N THR A 184 21.09 -26.46 -2.34
CA THR A 184 21.53 -26.81 -0.98
C THR A 184 21.52 -28.32 -0.76
N THR A 185 20.48 -29.03 -1.22
CA THR A 185 20.46 -30.50 -1.14
C THR A 185 21.55 -31.15 -1.97
N LEU A 186 21.77 -30.68 -3.20
CA LEU A 186 22.85 -31.18 -4.06
C LEU A 186 24.23 -30.91 -3.46
N TRP A 187 24.42 -29.74 -2.84
CA TRP A 187 25.67 -29.38 -2.20
C TRP A 187 26.00 -30.30 -1.02
N PHE A 188 25.00 -30.61 -0.17
CA PHE A 188 25.20 -31.56 0.94
C PHE A 188 25.53 -32.96 0.46
N GLN A 189 24.89 -33.42 -0.63
CA GLN A 189 25.22 -34.69 -1.24
C GLN A 189 26.64 -34.70 -1.81
N TYR A 190 27.04 -33.64 -2.51
CA TYR A 190 28.39 -33.49 -3.05
C TYR A 190 29.45 -33.50 -1.94
N GLU A 191 29.24 -32.77 -0.85
CA GLU A 191 30.15 -32.80 0.30
C GLU A 191 30.24 -34.19 0.91
N LYS A 192 29.10 -34.89 1.07
CA LYS A 192 29.10 -36.29 1.54
C LYS A 192 29.99 -37.17 0.65
N GLU A 193 29.85 -37.11 -0.67
CA GLU A 193 30.63 -37.90 -1.64
C GLU A 193 32.13 -37.58 -1.57
N ILE A 194 32.50 -36.31 -1.34
CA ILE A 194 33.90 -35.91 -1.10
C ILE A 194 34.44 -36.59 0.16
N TRP A 195 33.68 -36.56 1.26
CA TRP A 195 34.12 -37.16 2.52
C TRP A 195 34.19 -38.68 2.44
N GLU A 196 33.28 -39.34 1.70
CA GLU A 196 33.35 -40.79 1.41
C GLU A 196 34.64 -41.14 0.66
N THR A 197 35.00 -40.33 -0.35
CA THR A 197 36.26 -40.50 -1.09
C THR A 197 37.48 -40.36 -0.16
N ARG A 198 37.45 -39.42 0.80
CA ARG A 198 38.52 -39.23 1.78
C ARG A 198 38.65 -40.37 2.78
N VAL A 199 37.55 -41.02 3.15
CA VAL A 199 37.58 -42.26 3.96
C VAL A 199 38.37 -43.33 3.21
N LEU A 200 38.04 -43.57 1.93
CA LEU A 200 38.69 -44.60 1.10
C LEU A 200 40.20 -44.35 0.88
N GLN A 201 40.63 -43.09 0.88
CA GLN A 201 42.02 -42.70 0.68
C GLN A 201 42.83 -42.62 1.99
N SER A 202 42.18 -42.73 3.15
CA SER A 202 42.85 -42.61 4.44
C SER A 202 43.62 -43.87 4.78
N THR A 203 44.88 -43.71 5.19
CA THR A 203 45.72 -44.82 5.68
C THR A 203 45.87 -44.80 7.21
N GLU A 204 45.51 -43.69 7.86
CA GLU A 204 45.61 -43.51 9.31
C GLU A 204 44.23 -43.68 9.97
N PRO A 205 44.12 -44.47 11.06
CA PRO A 205 42.84 -44.79 11.68
C PRO A 205 42.13 -43.56 12.28
N GLY A 206 42.90 -42.56 12.76
CA GLY A 206 42.32 -41.32 13.30
C GLY A 206 41.70 -40.42 12.23
N LYS A 207 42.35 -40.31 11.06
CA LYS A 207 41.83 -39.54 9.90
C LYS A 207 40.62 -40.23 9.29
N GLU A 208 40.64 -41.57 9.24
CA GLU A 208 39.52 -42.38 8.79
C GLU A 208 38.30 -42.17 9.69
N ALA A 209 38.45 -42.30 11.01
CA ALA A 209 37.36 -42.09 11.96
C ALA A 209 36.73 -40.68 11.87
N TYR A 210 37.56 -39.64 11.69
CA TYR A 210 37.05 -38.28 11.51
C TYR A 210 36.30 -38.11 10.19
N ALA A 211 36.84 -38.66 9.09
CA ALA A 211 36.19 -38.60 7.79
C ALA A 211 34.85 -39.37 7.80
N SER A 212 34.77 -40.54 8.43
CA SER A 212 33.52 -41.28 8.62
C SER A 212 32.48 -40.47 9.38
N LYS A 213 32.89 -39.75 10.43
CA LYS A 213 31.99 -38.84 11.16
C LYS A 213 31.47 -37.70 10.27
N GLN A 214 32.30 -37.16 9.39
CA GLN A 214 31.86 -36.13 8.44
C GLN A 214 30.85 -36.68 7.43
N VAL A 215 31.05 -37.89 6.92
CA VAL A 215 30.08 -38.57 6.04
C VAL A 215 28.71 -38.67 6.71
N GLU A 216 28.66 -39.10 7.97
CA GLU A 216 27.41 -39.20 8.74
C GLU A 216 26.74 -37.82 8.90
N LEU A 217 27.49 -36.79 9.27
CA LEU A 217 26.98 -35.43 9.42
C LEU A 217 26.36 -34.88 8.12
N TRP A 218 27.07 -35.01 6.99
CA TRP A 218 26.57 -34.52 5.70
C TRP A 218 25.40 -35.36 5.18
N SER A 219 25.37 -36.65 5.51
CA SER A 219 24.22 -37.52 5.26
C SER A 219 22.99 -37.05 6.03
N ASP A 220 23.13 -36.68 7.30
CA ASP A 220 22.04 -36.13 8.12
C ASP A 220 21.52 -34.81 7.58
N PHE A 221 22.42 -33.90 7.15
CA PHE A 221 22.00 -32.66 6.50
C PHE A 221 21.25 -32.90 5.20
N THR A 222 21.71 -33.85 4.38
CA THR A 222 21.02 -34.23 3.13
C THR A 222 19.61 -34.76 3.41
N ASN A 223 19.49 -35.69 4.37
CA ASN A 223 18.21 -36.28 4.77
C ASN A 223 17.25 -35.22 5.32
N LYS A 224 17.74 -34.36 6.22
CA LYS A 224 16.94 -33.30 6.84
C LYS A 224 16.50 -32.26 5.82
N ALA A 225 17.39 -31.85 4.91
CA ALA A 225 17.06 -30.90 3.86
C ALA A 225 16.04 -31.48 2.87
N GLY A 226 16.22 -32.75 2.45
CA GLY A 226 15.26 -33.45 1.60
C GLY A 226 13.87 -33.52 2.22
N PHE A 227 13.76 -33.83 3.51
CA PHE A 227 12.48 -33.83 4.22
C PHE A 227 11.87 -32.43 4.34
N MET A 228 12.66 -31.42 4.73
CA MET A 228 12.17 -30.04 4.94
C MET A 228 11.74 -29.35 3.65
N PHE A 229 12.39 -29.67 2.54
CA PHE A 229 12.18 -29.02 1.24
C PHE A 229 11.28 -29.82 0.29
N GLN A 230 10.80 -31.00 0.70
CA GLN A 230 9.90 -31.84 -0.09
C GLN A 230 8.66 -31.05 -0.56
N GLY A 231 8.38 -31.09 -1.86
CA GLY A 231 7.25 -30.38 -2.48
C GLY A 231 7.36 -28.85 -2.50
N LYS A 232 8.49 -28.30 -2.03
CA LYS A 232 8.78 -26.85 -2.02
C LYS A 232 9.93 -26.48 -2.95
N GLN A 233 10.72 -27.44 -3.40
CA GLN A 233 11.77 -27.26 -4.40
C GLN A 233 11.18 -27.09 -5.80
N MET A 234 12.00 -26.63 -6.73
CA MET A 234 11.65 -26.73 -8.16
C MET A 234 11.42 -28.20 -8.51
N GLU A 235 10.29 -28.51 -9.16
CA GLU A 235 10.14 -29.78 -9.87
C GLU A 235 11.13 -29.74 -11.03
N CYS A 236 12.15 -30.60 -10.99
CA CYS A 236 13.02 -30.80 -12.13
C CYS A 236 12.19 -31.31 -13.30
N ILE A 237 12.20 -30.56 -14.41
CA ILE A 237 11.72 -31.01 -15.73
C ILE A 237 12.56 -32.21 -16.18
#